data_AF-A0A6L9L860-F1
#
_entry.id   AF-A0A6L9L860-F1
#
_cell.length_a   1.000
_cell.length_b   1.000
_cell.length_c   1.000
_cell.angle_alpha   90.00
_cell.angle_beta   90.00
_cell.angle_gamma   90.00
#
_symmetry.space_group_name_H-M   'P 1'
#
loop_
_entity.id
_entity.type
_entity.pdbx_description
1 polymer ?
#
loop_
_entity_poly.entity_id
_entity_poly.type
_entity_poly.pdbx_seq_one_letter_code
_entity_poly.pdbx_strand_id
1 'polypeptide(L)'
;MNATSLSVVGFATTQYGKQVKRGECWDLAEEALKYAGAKTSNDIMGAKNVTANADYRWGTPIQVKDVEPGDILQFRSYIAKVTSNNGAWQTQNRPHHTAIVAGVYPVIGAKVVAAYEQNVNNSKSVQLNTIYLTAGTGLNGGESVSISGRIWAYRPIKK
;
A
#
# COMPACT_ATOMS: atom_id res chain seq x y z
N MET A 1 -16.11 -3.66 -4.11
CA MET A 1 -15.17 -2.99 -5.03
C MET A 1 -15.88 -2.35 -6.21
N ASN A 2 -15.64 -1.05 -6.42
CA ASN A 2 -16.17 -0.29 -7.56
C ASN A 2 -15.28 -0.47 -8.82
N ALA A 3 -15.77 -0.03 -9.98
CA ALA A 3 -15.05 -0.18 -11.26
C ALA A 3 -13.66 0.51 -11.27
N THR A 4 -13.53 1.67 -10.62
CA THR A 4 -12.25 2.39 -10.52
C THR A 4 -11.21 1.59 -9.74
N SER A 5 -11.57 1.08 -8.56
CA SER A 5 -10.70 0.22 -7.75
C SER A 5 -10.29 -1.05 -8.51
N LEU A 6 -11.21 -1.65 -9.28
CA LEU A 6 -10.89 -2.81 -10.10
C LEU A 6 -9.86 -2.48 -11.20
N SER A 7 -10.01 -1.33 -11.88
CA SER A 7 -9.03 -0.88 -12.88
C SER A 7 -7.65 -0.58 -12.28
N VAL A 8 -7.60 0.00 -11.07
CA VAL A 8 -6.36 0.25 -10.33
C VAL A 8 -5.62 -1.07 -10.04
N VAL A 9 -6.32 -2.07 -9.50
CA VAL A 9 -5.74 -3.41 -9.24
C VAL A 9 -5.32 -4.06 -10.55
N GLY A 10 -6.20 -4.06 -11.56
CA GLY A 10 -5.92 -4.67 -12.87
C GLY A 10 -4.66 -4.11 -13.51
N PHE A 11 -4.48 -2.78 -13.50
CA PHE A 11 -3.24 -2.16 -13.95
C PHE A 11 -2.02 -2.70 -13.17
N ALA A 12 -2.04 -2.64 -11.84
CA ALA A 12 -0.92 -3.08 -11.01
C ALA A 12 -0.57 -4.56 -11.25
N THR A 13 -1.57 -5.42 -11.42
CA THR A 13 -1.39 -6.83 -11.78
C THR A 13 -0.66 -6.99 -13.11
N THR A 14 -1.02 -6.24 -14.16
CA THR A 14 -0.31 -6.32 -15.46
C THR A 14 1.13 -5.80 -15.42
N GLN A 15 1.45 -4.99 -14.40
CA GLN A 15 2.79 -4.44 -14.18
C GLN A 15 3.65 -5.29 -13.24
N TYR A 16 3.12 -6.37 -12.66
CA TYR A 16 3.90 -7.26 -11.80
C TYR A 16 5.19 -7.73 -12.48
N GLY A 17 6.32 -7.61 -11.78
CA GLY A 17 7.65 -7.94 -12.29
C GLY A 17 8.25 -6.93 -13.29
N LYS A 18 7.55 -5.84 -13.61
CA LYS A 18 8.01 -4.80 -14.54
C LYS A 18 8.34 -3.51 -13.76
N GLN A 19 9.19 -2.68 -14.34
CA GLN A 19 9.42 -1.33 -13.86
C GLN A 19 8.39 -0.36 -14.47
N VAL A 20 7.67 0.37 -13.62
CA VAL A 20 6.77 1.45 -14.02
C VAL A 20 7.52 2.78 -13.93
N LYS A 21 7.61 3.49 -15.07
CA LYS A 21 8.29 4.78 -15.21
C LYS A 21 9.71 4.74 -14.63
N ARG A 22 10.03 5.62 -13.67
CA ARG A 22 11.38 5.75 -13.10
C ARG A 22 11.63 4.70 -12.02
N GLY A 23 10.63 3.86 -11.72
CA GLY A 23 10.75 2.82 -10.73
C GLY A 23 10.53 3.32 -9.29
N GLU A 24 9.94 4.51 -9.11
CA GLU A 24 9.62 5.01 -7.76
C GLU A 24 8.32 4.42 -7.23
N CYS A 25 8.15 4.35 -5.91
CA CYS A 25 6.95 3.79 -5.29
C CYS A 25 5.67 4.53 -5.69
N TRP A 26 5.74 5.86 -5.75
CA TRP A 26 4.63 6.73 -6.12
C TRP A 26 4.29 6.67 -7.63
N ASP A 27 5.26 6.34 -8.50
CA ASP A 27 5.03 6.21 -9.95
C ASP A 27 3.99 5.12 -10.24
N LEU A 28 4.02 4.00 -9.50
CA LEU A 28 3.06 2.92 -9.64
C LEU A 28 1.63 3.39 -9.34
N ALA A 29 1.44 4.11 -8.22
CA ALA A 29 0.13 4.60 -7.81
C ALA A 29 -0.41 5.68 -8.76
N GLU A 30 0.43 6.63 -9.19
CA GLU A 30 0.06 7.64 -10.17
C GLU A 30 -0.42 7.03 -11.49
N GLU A 31 0.35 6.11 -12.07
CA GLU A 31 0.00 5.53 -13.36
C GLU A 31 -1.22 4.61 -13.27
N ALA A 32 -1.40 3.89 -12.16
CA ALA A 32 -2.60 3.09 -11.91
C ALA A 32 -3.86 3.97 -11.83
N LEU A 33 -3.80 5.10 -11.12
CA LEU A 33 -4.91 6.04 -11.01
C LEU A 33 -5.22 6.71 -12.35
N LYS A 34 -4.19 7.12 -13.12
CA LYS A 34 -4.39 7.67 -14.47
C LYS A 34 -5.07 6.66 -15.38
N TYR A 35 -4.61 5.41 -15.38
CA TYR A 35 -5.19 4.33 -16.17
C TYR A 35 -6.67 4.10 -15.80
N ALA A 36 -7.00 4.17 -14.51
CA ALA A 36 -8.36 3.99 -14.01
C ALA A 36 -9.27 5.22 -14.19
N GLY A 37 -8.78 6.31 -14.78
CA GLY A 37 -9.54 7.57 -14.89
C GLY A 37 -9.85 8.20 -13.52
N ALA A 38 -8.97 8.01 -12.54
CA ALA A 38 -9.08 8.53 -11.18
C ALA A 38 -8.17 9.72 -10.95
N LYS A 39 -8.52 10.57 -9.98
CA LYS A 39 -7.67 11.68 -9.53
C LYS A 39 -6.41 11.12 -8.89
N THR A 40 -5.26 11.67 -9.28
CA THR A 40 -3.96 11.32 -8.73
C THR A 40 -3.54 12.28 -7.62
N SER A 41 -2.38 12.04 -7.00
CA SER A 41 -1.82 12.95 -6.00
C SER A 41 -1.54 14.33 -6.61
N ASN A 42 -1.12 14.38 -7.88
CA ASN A 42 -0.96 15.64 -8.61
C ASN A 42 -2.28 16.40 -8.80
N ASP A 43 -3.39 15.70 -9.05
CA ASP A 43 -4.70 16.34 -9.18
C ASP A 43 -5.25 16.83 -7.83
N ILE A 44 -5.01 16.06 -6.75
CA ILE A 44 -5.58 16.31 -5.41
C ILE A 44 -4.78 17.39 -4.67
N MET A 45 -3.46 17.32 -4.72
CA MET A 45 -2.57 18.22 -3.99
C MET A 45 -2.13 19.39 -4.86
N GLY A 46 -2.27 19.30 -6.18
CA GLY A 46 -1.63 20.18 -7.14
C GLY A 46 -0.17 19.79 -7.34
N ALA A 47 0.28 19.71 -8.60
CA ALA A 47 1.61 19.19 -8.95
C ALA A 47 2.78 19.88 -8.23
N LYS A 48 2.65 21.17 -7.87
CA LYS A 48 3.67 21.91 -7.13
C LYS A 48 3.87 21.42 -5.68
N ASN A 49 2.88 20.73 -5.11
CA ASN A 49 2.90 20.23 -3.74
C ASN A 49 3.30 18.75 -3.66
N VAL A 50 3.44 18.07 -4.80
CA VAL A 50 3.93 16.69 -4.88
C VAL A 50 5.45 16.74 -4.94
N THR A 51 6.09 16.66 -3.78
CA THR A 51 7.56 16.68 -3.63
C THR A 51 8.06 15.34 -3.08
N ALA A 52 9.37 15.08 -3.17
CA ALA A 52 9.98 13.83 -2.70
C ALA A 52 9.66 13.48 -1.23
N ASN A 53 9.40 14.49 -0.39
CA ASN A 53 9.11 14.34 1.04
C ASN A 53 7.63 14.57 1.39
N ALA A 54 6.76 14.78 0.41
CA ALA A 54 5.34 15.03 0.66
C ALA A 54 4.60 13.74 1.03
N ASP A 55 3.79 13.78 2.09
CA ASP A 55 2.88 12.68 2.41
C ASP A 55 1.72 12.69 1.40
N TYR A 56 1.84 11.86 0.35
CA TYR A 56 0.93 11.88 -0.79
C TYR A 56 -0.52 11.54 -0.43
N ARG A 57 -1.46 12.18 -1.15
CA ARG A 57 -2.90 11.93 -1.03
C ARG A 57 -3.43 11.29 -2.30
N TRP A 58 -4.08 10.15 -2.15
CA TRP A 58 -4.44 9.29 -3.29
C TRP A 58 -5.94 9.19 -3.55
N GLY A 59 -6.76 9.87 -2.74
CA GLY A 59 -8.21 9.85 -2.87
C GLY A 59 -8.92 10.29 -1.60
N THR A 60 -10.10 9.71 -1.35
CA THR A 60 -10.88 9.94 -0.13
C THR A 60 -10.24 9.18 1.02
N PRO A 61 -9.86 9.83 2.14
CA PRO A 61 -9.33 9.13 3.30
C PRO A 61 -10.33 8.11 3.85
N ILE A 62 -9.85 6.91 4.19
CA ILE A 62 -10.63 5.86 4.83
C ILE A 62 -9.90 5.33 6.05
N GLN A 63 -10.60 4.64 6.94
CA GLN A 63 -9.95 3.95 8.05
C GLN A 63 -9.24 2.70 7.53
N VAL A 64 -8.08 2.39 8.10
CA VAL A 64 -7.28 1.21 7.74
C VAL A 64 -8.07 -0.09 7.81
N LYS A 65 -8.96 -0.24 8.80
CA LYS A 65 -9.81 -1.43 8.94
C LYS A 65 -10.76 -1.65 7.75
N ASP A 66 -11.11 -0.58 7.03
CA ASP A 66 -12.08 -0.58 5.94
C ASP A 66 -11.42 -0.69 4.55
N VAL A 67 -10.10 -0.91 4.52
CA VAL A 67 -9.34 -1.11 3.28
C VAL A 67 -9.89 -2.31 2.50
N GLU A 68 -10.11 -2.11 1.22
CA GLU A 68 -10.47 -3.12 0.22
C GLU A 68 -9.47 -3.06 -0.95
N PRO A 69 -9.45 -4.07 -1.85
CA PRO A 69 -8.54 -4.01 -2.98
C PRO A 69 -8.85 -2.84 -3.92
N GLY A 70 -7.79 -2.23 -4.44
CA GLY A 70 -7.80 -1.00 -5.22
C GLY A 70 -7.64 0.27 -4.39
N ASP A 71 -7.73 0.19 -3.06
CA ASP A 71 -7.33 1.28 -2.18
C ASP A 71 -5.80 1.47 -2.21
N ILE A 72 -5.35 2.69 -1.92
CA ILE A 72 -3.94 3.08 -1.95
C ILE A 72 -3.49 3.43 -0.55
N LEU A 73 -2.34 2.89 -0.16
CA LEU A 73 -1.70 3.11 1.13
C LEU A 73 -0.55 4.10 0.98
N GLN A 74 -0.46 5.05 1.91
CA GLN A 74 0.69 5.91 2.11
C GLN A 74 1.31 5.63 3.48
N PHE A 75 2.63 5.48 3.52
CA PHE A 75 3.38 5.17 4.72
C PHE A 75 4.33 6.30 5.10
N ARG A 76 4.50 6.52 6.40
CA ARG A 76 5.56 7.35 6.95
C ARG A 76 6.14 6.71 8.21
N SER A 77 7.45 6.46 8.19
CA SER A 77 8.19 5.81 9.27
C SER A 77 7.55 4.48 9.71
N TYR A 78 6.91 3.75 8.79
CA TYR A 78 6.22 2.51 9.11
C TYR A 78 7.23 1.40 9.36
N ILE A 79 7.07 0.73 10.50
CA ILE A 79 7.80 -0.48 10.84
C ILE A 79 6.81 -1.47 11.42
N ALA A 80 6.70 -2.66 10.82
CA ALA A 80 6.02 -3.79 11.44
C ALA A 80 7.06 -4.84 11.87
N LYS A 81 7.03 -5.25 13.13
CA LYS A 81 7.78 -6.40 13.62
C LYS A 81 6.82 -7.58 13.71
N VAL A 82 7.10 -8.63 12.95
CA VAL A 82 6.35 -9.88 12.95
C VAL A 82 7.17 -10.90 13.72
N THR A 83 6.59 -11.44 14.79
CA THR A 83 7.17 -12.50 15.62
C THR A 83 6.36 -13.77 15.43
N SER A 84 7.01 -14.82 14.94
CA SER A 84 6.43 -16.15 14.77
C SER A 84 6.30 -16.87 16.11
N ASN A 85 5.50 -17.93 16.15
CA ASN A 85 5.21 -18.69 17.38
C ASN A 85 6.48 -19.32 18.02
N ASN A 86 7.49 -19.64 17.22
CA ASN A 86 8.78 -20.14 17.72
C ASN A 86 9.73 -19.03 18.24
N GLY A 87 9.27 -17.78 18.31
CA GLY A 87 10.08 -16.64 18.72
C GLY A 87 11.03 -16.10 17.65
N ALA A 88 11.00 -16.60 16.41
CA ALA A 88 11.72 -15.94 15.32
C ALA A 88 11.01 -14.62 14.94
N TRP A 89 11.75 -13.61 14.50
CA TRP A 89 11.16 -12.32 14.09
C TRP A 89 11.81 -11.72 12.86
N GLN A 90 10.99 -10.97 12.13
CA GLN A 90 11.36 -10.18 10.96
C GLN A 90 10.70 -8.81 11.02
N THR A 91 11.26 -7.85 10.28
CA THR A 91 10.69 -6.50 10.18
C THR A 91 10.34 -6.14 8.74
N GLN A 92 9.23 -5.43 8.58
CA GLN A 92 8.86 -4.75 7.35
C GLN A 92 9.08 -3.25 7.57
N ASN A 93 9.85 -2.61 6.70
CA ASN A 93 10.14 -1.18 6.80
C ASN A 93 9.64 -0.43 5.56
N ARG A 94 8.88 0.65 5.78
CA ARG A 94 8.44 1.61 4.76
C ARG A 94 8.64 3.05 5.30
N PRO A 95 9.85 3.63 5.16
CA PRO A 95 10.16 4.95 5.72
C PRO A 95 9.31 6.08 5.13
N HIS A 96 9.11 6.05 3.82
CA HIS A 96 8.20 6.92 3.08
C HIS A 96 7.82 6.18 1.79
N HIS A 97 6.62 5.64 1.72
CA HIS A 97 6.28 4.66 0.67
C HIS A 97 4.81 4.69 0.28
N THR A 98 4.51 4.13 -0.89
CA THR A 98 3.16 4.00 -1.42
C THR A 98 2.94 2.57 -1.91
N ALA A 99 1.74 2.01 -1.66
CA ALA A 99 1.36 0.68 -2.11
C ALA A 99 -0.09 0.66 -2.62
N ILE A 100 -0.39 -0.25 -3.55
CA ILE A 100 -1.75 -0.51 -4.03
C ILE A 100 -2.24 -1.83 -3.42
N VAL A 101 -3.39 -1.82 -2.74
CA VAL A 101 -3.96 -3.01 -2.12
C VAL A 101 -4.49 -3.94 -3.21
N ALA A 102 -3.95 -5.16 -3.27
CA ALA A 102 -4.32 -6.20 -4.22
C ALA A 102 -5.34 -7.19 -3.63
N GLY A 103 -5.33 -7.39 -2.32
CA GLY A 103 -6.18 -8.36 -1.62
C GLY A 103 -6.16 -8.14 -0.12
N VAL A 104 -7.17 -8.68 0.58
CA VAL A 104 -7.23 -8.69 2.05
C VAL A 104 -7.18 -10.13 2.52
N TYR A 105 -6.24 -10.45 3.41
CA TYR A 105 -6.16 -11.78 4.00
C TYR A 105 -7.15 -11.92 5.16
N PRO A 106 -7.82 -13.07 5.30
CA PRO A 106 -8.73 -13.34 6.41
C PRO A 106 -7.95 -13.70 7.68
N VAL A 107 -7.32 -12.69 8.30
CA VAL A 107 -6.58 -12.85 9.56
C VAL A 107 -7.44 -12.36 10.72
N ILE A 108 -7.67 -13.24 11.70
CA ILE A 108 -8.42 -12.87 12.91
C ILE A 108 -7.53 -11.95 13.78
N GLY A 109 -8.07 -10.82 14.22
CA GLY A 109 -7.39 -9.91 15.13
C GLY A 109 -6.38 -8.94 14.49
N ALA A 110 -6.18 -9.01 13.16
CA ALA A 110 -5.36 -8.03 12.45
C ALA A 110 -5.87 -7.78 11.01
N LYS A 111 -5.68 -6.56 10.50
CA LYS A 111 -5.86 -6.22 9.09
C LYS A 111 -4.55 -6.50 8.35
N VAL A 112 -4.56 -7.51 7.49
CA VAL A 112 -3.40 -7.91 6.69
C VAL A 112 -3.80 -7.92 5.22
N VAL A 113 -2.95 -7.36 4.36
CA VAL A 113 -3.24 -7.20 2.93
C VAL A 113 -2.12 -7.76 2.07
N ALA A 114 -2.48 -8.20 0.86
CA ALA A 114 -1.53 -8.29 -0.24
C ALA A 114 -1.49 -6.92 -0.93
N ALA A 115 -0.30 -6.39 -1.22
CA ALA A 115 -0.16 -5.09 -1.86
C ALA A 115 0.93 -5.10 -2.94
N TYR A 116 0.63 -4.46 -4.07
CA TYR A 116 1.61 -4.16 -5.11
C TYR A 116 2.42 -2.93 -4.71
N GLU A 117 3.73 -3.08 -4.77
CA GLU A 117 4.69 -2.06 -4.38
C GLU A 117 5.85 -2.00 -5.36
N GLN A 118 6.50 -0.85 -5.48
CA GLN A 118 7.68 -0.64 -6.30
C GLN A 118 8.73 0.12 -5.48
N ASN A 119 10.01 -0.08 -5.77
CA ASN A 119 11.12 0.49 -4.99
C ASN A 119 11.19 -0.07 -3.55
N VAL A 120 10.87 -1.35 -3.38
CA VAL A 120 11.06 -2.09 -2.13
C VAL A 120 12.39 -2.84 -2.22
N ASN A 121 13.20 -2.77 -1.17
CA ASN A 121 14.51 -3.45 -1.07
C ASN A 121 15.43 -3.14 -2.27
N ASN A 122 15.46 -1.88 -2.71
CA ASN A 122 16.23 -1.41 -3.87
C ASN A 122 15.85 -2.04 -5.23
N SER A 123 14.72 -2.76 -5.32
CA SER A 123 14.21 -3.26 -6.59
C SER A 123 13.20 -2.28 -7.20
N LYS A 124 13.48 -1.83 -8.42
CA LYS A 124 12.62 -0.93 -9.21
C LYS A 124 11.46 -1.65 -9.90
N SER A 125 11.35 -2.97 -9.78
CA SER A 125 10.23 -3.73 -10.33
C SER A 125 9.07 -3.79 -9.34
N VAL A 126 7.85 -3.84 -9.88
CA VAL A 126 6.63 -4.07 -9.09
C VAL A 126 6.68 -5.47 -8.46
N GLN A 127 6.48 -5.53 -7.15
CA GLN A 127 6.45 -6.73 -6.32
C GLN A 127 5.10 -6.83 -5.62
N LEU A 128 4.72 -8.05 -5.26
CA LEU A 128 3.53 -8.31 -4.43
C LEU A 128 4.00 -8.73 -3.05
N ASN A 129 3.69 -7.94 -2.03
CA ASN A 129 4.11 -8.20 -0.65
C ASN A 129 2.90 -8.32 0.28
N THR A 130 3.07 -9.08 1.36
CA THR A 130 2.14 -9.08 2.48
C THR A 130 2.47 -7.92 3.42
N ILE A 131 1.48 -7.06 3.71
CA ILE A 131 1.63 -5.90 4.60
C ILE A 131 0.64 -6.01 5.76
N TYR A 132 1.14 -5.81 6.98
CA TYR A 132 0.32 -5.73 8.18
C TYR A 132 -0.10 -4.28 8.41
N LEU A 133 -1.40 -4.01 8.48
CA LEU A 133 -1.90 -2.65 8.67
C LEU A 133 -2.33 -2.36 10.12
N THR A 134 -2.57 -3.41 10.90
CA THR A 134 -2.81 -3.28 12.35
C THR A 134 -1.96 -4.26 13.13
N ALA A 135 -1.61 -3.87 14.36
CA ALA A 135 -1.00 -4.77 15.34
C ALA A 135 -2.00 -5.86 15.76
N GLY A 136 -1.47 -6.96 16.30
CA GLY A 136 -2.27 -8.07 16.82
C GLY A 136 -1.41 -9.14 17.48
N THR A 137 -2.03 -10.01 18.28
CA THR A 137 -1.37 -11.14 18.96
C THR A 137 -2.22 -12.38 18.82
N GLY A 138 -1.61 -13.56 18.89
CA GLY A 138 -2.32 -14.83 18.68
C GLY A 138 -2.86 -14.97 17.25
N LEU A 139 -2.26 -14.29 16.27
CA LEU A 139 -2.62 -14.40 14.86
C LEU A 139 -2.25 -15.80 14.35
N ASN A 140 -3.02 -16.35 13.39
CA ASN A 140 -2.73 -17.58 12.61
C ASN A 140 -1.66 -18.52 13.20
N GLY A 141 -1.97 -19.23 14.29
CA GLY A 141 -1.05 -20.20 14.88
C GLY A 141 -0.08 -19.64 15.94
N GLY A 142 -0.35 -18.45 16.49
CA GLY A 142 0.36 -17.88 17.65
C GLY A 142 1.27 -16.69 17.34
N GLU A 143 1.23 -16.14 16.13
CA GLU A 143 2.06 -15.00 15.75
C GLU A 143 1.64 -13.70 16.45
N SER A 144 2.59 -12.78 16.59
CA SER A 144 2.33 -11.43 17.06
C SER A 144 2.96 -10.39 16.16
N VAL A 145 2.27 -9.26 16.01
CA VAL A 145 2.67 -8.15 15.15
C VAL A 145 2.56 -6.87 15.95
N SER A 146 3.65 -6.12 16.03
CA SER A 146 3.65 -4.73 16.48
C SER A 146 3.91 -3.80 15.30
N ILE A 147 3.29 -2.63 15.33
CA ILE A 147 3.41 -1.61 14.28
C ILE A 147 3.74 -0.27 14.91
N SER A 148 4.68 0.46 14.31
CA SER A 148 4.95 1.87 14.57
C SER A 148 4.92 2.68 13.27
N GLY A 149 4.88 4.01 13.40
CA GLY A 149 4.78 4.92 12.27
C GLY A 149 3.34 5.27 11.91
N ARG A 150 3.14 5.73 10.68
CA ARG A 150 1.84 6.17 10.15
C ARG A 150 1.48 5.42 8.88
N ILE A 151 0.20 5.09 8.78
CA ILE A 151 -0.42 4.52 7.60
C ILE A 151 -1.66 5.37 7.31
N TRP A 152 -1.74 5.90 6.10
CA TRP A 152 -2.97 6.47 5.57
C TRP A 152 -3.50 5.56 4.47
N ALA A 153 -4.81 5.36 4.45
CA ALA A 153 -5.49 4.62 3.41
C ALA A 153 -6.43 5.54 2.65
N TYR A 154 -6.48 5.39 1.33
CA TYR A 154 -7.27 6.21 0.45
C TYR A 154 -8.06 5.36 -0.53
N ARG A 155 -9.33 5.69 -0.69
CA ARG A 155 -10.17 5.17 -1.77
C ARG A 155 -10.07 6.07 -3.00
N PRO A 156 -9.75 5.52 -4.20
CA PRO A 156 -9.67 6.32 -5.42
C PRO A 156 -10.93 7.15 -5.69
N ILE A 157 -10.73 8.38 -6.16
CA ILE A 157 -11.81 9.29 -6.57
C ILE A 157 -11.86 9.31 -8.09
N LYS A 158 -12.99 8.98 -8.69
CA LYS A 158 -13.18 9.10 -10.15
C LYS A 158 -13.00 10.57 -10.60
N LYS A 159 -12.35 10.79 -11.76
CA LYS A 159 -12.29 12.11 -12.39
C LYS A 159 -13.65 12.55 -12.91
#